data_AF-A0A1M6WUW8-F1
#
_entry.id   AF-A0A1M6WUW8-F1
#
_cell.length_a   1.000
_cell.length_b   1.000
_cell.length_c   1.000
_cell.angle_alpha   90.00
_cell.angle_beta   90.00
_cell.angle_gamma   90.00
#
_symmetry.space_group_name_H-M   'P 1'
#
loop_
_entity.id
_entity.type
_entity.pdbx_description
1 polymer ?
#
loop_
_entity_poly.entity_id
_entity_poly.type
_entity_poly.pdbx_seq_one_letter_code
_entity_poly.pdbx_strand_id
1 'polypeptide(L)'
;MSEKKEINYGLTAVRTGRLVAAVIAFAGMLMLFIQRVLAAVLVMANDAVTLGLARYNNFTGRFASNNFAEDKQLLGLLKEVQDILPAADTALAILLALSIALLAIALIGLALPRQFVHILVALKLLKWENGEGDDEGERVNPRQVLETIGNVPLKKLAFPVAIIITLIILCLGISTCHQRVISNSVEGNLEDMQLKALAYIDAQKAYFGKNKTIGGPAALKMTDSLSTDAFDMKVTATRFSAVSKIPLGECPAGSRWQVAASTKGVFNVELSLYRGVPKDTNCVKLTPDFKNLGRKSR
;
A
#
# COMPACT_ATOMS: atom_id res chain seq x y z
N MET A 1 59.50 30.60 13.18
CA MET A 1 58.18 31.19 12.90
C MET A 1 57.43 30.21 12.02
N SER A 2 56.62 29.33 12.62
CA SER A 2 55.82 28.35 11.89
C SER A 2 54.39 28.50 12.38
N GLU A 3 53.60 29.20 11.59
CA GLU A 3 52.19 29.47 11.83
C GLU A 3 51.43 28.17 11.55
N LYS A 4 51.17 27.38 12.60
CA LYS A 4 50.26 26.24 12.52
C LYS A 4 48.86 26.79 12.29
N LYS A 5 48.42 26.72 11.03
CA LYS A 5 47.03 26.95 10.64
C LYS A 5 46.17 25.85 11.28
N GLU A 6 45.52 26.14 12.40
CA GLU A 6 44.50 25.25 12.97
C GLU A 6 43.33 25.17 11.99
N ILE A 7 43.20 23.99 11.36
CA ILE A 7 42.06 23.69 10.51
C ILE A 7 40.89 23.39 11.45
N ASN A 8 40.04 24.39 11.63
CA ASN A 8 38.77 24.30 12.35
C ASN A 8 37.84 23.27 11.68
N TYR A 9 37.77 22.04 12.22
CA TYR A 9 36.84 20.99 11.77
C TYR A 9 35.51 21.05 12.53
N GLY A 10 34.54 21.81 12.02
CA GLY A 10 33.16 21.71 12.46
C GLY A 10 32.18 22.63 11.72
N LEU A 11 30.90 22.45 12.03
CA LEU A 11 29.80 23.18 11.42
C LEU A 11 29.43 24.39 12.29
N THR A 12 29.31 25.56 11.66
CA THR A 12 28.73 26.78 12.27
C THR A 12 27.34 26.50 12.85
N ALA A 13 26.97 27.08 14.00
CA ALA A 13 25.67 26.87 14.68
C ALA A 13 24.45 26.92 13.76
N VAL A 14 24.46 27.86 12.80
CA VAL A 14 23.36 28.03 11.86
C VAL A 14 23.19 26.79 10.97
N ARG A 15 24.29 26.16 10.55
CA ARG A 15 24.27 24.90 9.80
C ARG A 15 23.83 23.73 10.69
N THR A 16 24.25 23.70 11.96
CA THR A 16 23.85 22.66 12.92
C THR A 16 22.36 22.73 13.26
N GLY A 17 21.83 23.93 13.52
CA GLY A 17 20.40 24.15 13.76
C GLY A 17 19.54 23.78 12.56
N ARG A 18 19.96 24.13 11.34
CA ARG A 18 19.30 23.70 10.10
C ARG A 18 19.35 22.19 9.90
N LEU A 19 20.46 21.54 10.24
CA LEU A 19 20.60 20.09 10.10
C LEU A 19 19.71 19.35 11.10
N VAL A 20 19.65 19.79 12.36
CA VAL A 20 18.74 19.24 13.37
C VAL A 20 17.28 19.47 12.97
N ALA A 21 16.93 20.67 12.50
CA ALA A 21 15.58 20.95 12.01
C ALA A 21 15.22 20.09 10.79
N ALA A 22 16.16 19.86 9.86
CA ALA A 22 15.95 18.96 8.72
C ALA A 22 15.69 17.51 9.15
N VAL A 23 16.38 17.03 10.20
CA VAL A 23 16.16 15.68 10.76
C VAL A 23 14.79 15.57 11.41
N ILE A 24 14.36 16.61 12.15
CA ILE A 24 13.03 16.64 12.76
C ILE A 24 11.94 16.71 11.69
N ALA A 25 12.14 17.51 10.62
CA ALA A 25 11.23 17.56 9.48
C ALA A 25 11.08 16.18 8.85
N PHE A 26 12.19 15.47 8.69
CA PHE A 26 12.21 14.16 8.06
C PHE A 26 11.54 13.08 8.93
N ALA A 27 11.78 13.11 10.24
CA ALA A 27 11.06 12.25 11.19
C ALA A 27 9.55 12.53 11.19
N GLY A 28 9.14 13.80 11.14
CA GLY A 28 7.74 14.20 11.00
C GLY A 28 7.11 13.71 9.70
N MET A 29 7.82 13.86 8.56
CA MET A 29 7.37 13.33 7.26
C MET A 29 7.19 11.82 7.27
N LEU A 30 8.10 11.06 7.90
CA LEU A 30 7.97 9.61 7.99
C LEU A 30 6.81 9.19 8.89
N MET A 31 6.63 9.82 10.05
CA MET A 31 5.45 9.55 10.88
C MET A 31 4.16 9.83 10.12
N LEU A 32 4.11 10.91 9.35
CA LEU A 32 2.96 11.25 8.51
C LEU A 32 2.75 10.21 7.40
N PHE A 33 3.82 9.73 6.77
CA PHE A 33 3.73 8.67 5.77
C PHE A 33 3.21 7.35 6.35
N ILE A 34 3.76 6.91 7.49
CA ILE A 34 3.28 5.72 8.23
C ILE A 34 1.81 5.91 8.61
N GLN A 35 1.44 7.08 9.12
CA GLN A 35 0.05 7.42 9.45
C GLN A 35 -0.88 7.21 8.25
N ARG A 36 -0.49 7.67 7.05
CA ARG A 36 -1.30 7.53 5.84
C ARG A 36 -1.47 6.08 5.42
N VAL A 37 -0.41 5.28 5.52
CA VAL A 37 -0.46 3.84 5.22
C VAL A 37 -1.38 3.12 6.20
N LEU A 38 -1.19 3.32 7.51
CA LEU A 38 -2.05 2.69 8.51
C LEU A 38 -3.50 3.16 8.40
N ALA A 39 -3.75 4.42 8.04
CA ALA A 39 -5.11 4.92 7.82
C ALA A 39 -5.79 4.20 6.64
N ALA A 40 -5.08 3.97 5.53
CA ALA A 40 -5.62 3.20 4.42
C ALA A 40 -5.94 1.74 4.81
N VAL A 41 -5.05 1.11 5.59
CA VAL A 41 -5.27 -0.24 6.13
C VAL A 41 -6.47 -0.28 7.07
N LEU A 42 -6.63 0.73 7.92
CA LEU A 42 -7.76 0.83 8.86
C LEU A 42 -9.10 0.94 8.11
N VAL A 43 -9.17 1.75 7.05
CA VAL A 43 -10.37 1.84 6.20
C VAL A 43 -10.71 0.48 5.58
N MET A 44 -9.72 -0.19 5.00
CA MET A 44 -9.91 -1.52 4.41
C MET A 44 -10.36 -2.56 5.46
N ALA A 45 -9.79 -2.51 6.67
CA ALA A 45 -10.18 -3.39 7.77
C ALA A 45 -11.62 -3.10 8.23
N ASN A 46 -12.02 -1.83 8.31
CA ASN A 46 -13.38 -1.43 8.65
C ASN A 46 -14.39 -1.91 7.59
N ASP A 47 -14.08 -1.75 6.31
CA ASP A 47 -14.92 -2.23 5.21
C ASP A 47 -15.05 -3.77 5.24
N ALA A 48 -13.96 -4.49 5.50
CA ALA A 48 -13.98 -5.94 5.61
C ALA A 48 -14.80 -6.43 6.83
N VAL A 49 -14.65 -5.77 7.99
CA VAL A 49 -15.41 -6.12 9.20
C VAL A 49 -16.89 -5.82 9.02
N THR A 50 -17.24 -4.67 8.46
CA THR A 50 -18.64 -4.30 8.20
C THR A 50 -19.30 -5.26 7.20
N LEU A 51 -18.61 -5.62 6.12
CA LEU A 51 -19.08 -6.61 5.15
C LEU A 51 -19.24 -8.01 5.79
N GLY A 52 -18.26 -8.43 6.59
CA GLY A 52 -18.30 -9.69 7.32
C GLY A 52 -19.47 -9.77 8.31
N LEU A 53 -19.67 -8.72 9.10
CA LEU A 53 -20.79 -8.63 10.04
C LEU A 53 -22.14 -8.55 9.33
N ALA A 54 -22.22 -7.88 8.17
CA ALA A 54 -23.45 -7.83 7.36
C ALA A 54 -23.89 -9.23 6.91
N ARG A 55 -22.94 -10.11 6.55
CA ARG A 55 -23.23 -11.53 6.25
C ARG A 55 -23.88 -12.24 7.44
N TYR A 56 -23.38 -12.01 8.66
CA TYR A 56 -23.89 -12.63 9.88
C TYR A 56 -25.15 -11.98 10.45
N ASN A 57 -25.56 -10.82 9.96
CA ASN A 57 -26.84 -10.19 10.31
C ASN A 57 -28.04 -10.82 9.55
N ASN A 58 -27.78 -11.53 8.46
CA ASN A 58 -28.82 -12.23 7.70
C ASN A 58 -29.17 -13.60 8.31
N PHE A 59 -30.39 -14.09 8.04
CA PHE A 59 -30.88 -15.37 8.56
C PHE A 59 -29.89 -16.53 8.32
N THR A 60 -29.39 -16.66 7.09
CA THR A 60 -28.43 -17.71 6.70
C THR A 60 -27.11 -17.60 7.46
N GLY A 61 -26.62 -16.38 7.70
CA GLY A 61 -25.40 -16.14 8.48
C GLY A 61 -25.57 -16.45 9.95
N ARG A 62 -26.69 -16.04 10.56
CA ARG A 62 -27.02 -16.38 11.96
C ARG A 62 -27.19 -17.88 12.17
N PHE A 63 -27.85 -18.53 11.22
CA PHE A 63 -27.97 -19.99 11.23
C PHE A 63 -26.58 -20.64 11.14
N ALA A 64 -25.72 -20.17 10.24
CA ALA A 64 -24.38 -20.70 10.09
C ALA A 64 -23.52 -20.52 11.36
N SER A 65 -23.49 -19.32 11.95
CA SER A 65 -22.72 -19.05 13.17
C SER A 65 -23.19 -19.83 14.40
N ASN A 66 -24.46 -20.26 14.41
CA ASN A 66 -25.03 -21.04 15.52
C ASN A 66 -24.81 -22.54 15.38
N ASN A 67 -24.66 -23.04 14.15
CA ASN A 67 -24.60 -24.48 13.87
C ASN A 67 -23.20 -24.95 13.43
N PHE A 68 -22.34 -24.06 12.93
CA PHE A 68 -20.98 -24.39 12.50
C PHE A 68 -19.94 -23.70 13.38
N ALA A 69 -18.98 -24.49 13.90
CA ALA A 69 -17.94 -23.99 14.78
C ALA A 69 -17.01 -22.97 14.09
N GLU A 70 -16.74 -23.15 12.80
CA GLU A 70 -15.91 -22.26 11.99
C GLU A 70 -16.53 -20.86 11.85
N ASP A 71 -17.82 -20.79 11.52
CA ASP A 71 -18.56 -19.53 11.44
C ASP A 71 -18.70 -18.83 12.81
N LYS A 72 -18.78 -19.61 13.90
CA LYS A 72 -18.79 -19.07 15.26
C LYS A 72 -17.45 -18.42 15.61
N GLN A 73 -16.34 -19.04 15.23
CA GLN A 73 -14.99 -18.49 15.41
C GLN A 73 -14.78 -17.24 14.55
N LEU A 74 -15.20 -17.29 13.28
CA LEU A 74 -15.07 -16.14 12.37
C LEU A 74 -15.88 -14.93 12.86
N LEU A 75 -17.11 -15.15 13.34
CA LEU A 75 -17.91 -14.09 13.95
C LEU A 75 -17.28 -13.54 15.24
N GLY A 76 -16.61 -14.40 16.02
CA GLY A 76 -15.84 -13.98 17.20
C GLY A 76 -14.69 -13.03 16.83
N LEU A 77 -13.88 -13.42 15.84
CA LEU A 77 -12.77 -12.60 15.34
C LEU A 77 -13.26 -11.27 14.75
N LEU A 78 -14.36 -11.28 13.99
CA LEU A 78 -14.94 -10.06 13.43
C LEU A 78 -15.35 -9.07 14.52
N LYS A 79 -15.92 -9.55 15.62
CA LYS A 79 -16.29 -8.71 16.77
C LYS A 79 -15.07 -8.20 17.51
N GLU A 80 -14.06 -9.04 17.72
CA GLU A 80 -12.81 -8.63 18.36
C GLU A 80 -12.10 -7.51 17.58
N VAL A 81 -12.05 -7.63 16.24
CA VAL A 81 -11.50 -6.56 15.39
C VAL A 81 -12.40 -5.32 15.41
N GLN A 82 -13.73 -5.50 15.43
CA GLN A 82 -14.69 -4.38 15.57
C GLN A 82 -14.46 -3.57 16.85
N ASP A 83 -14.14 -4.23 17.96
CA ASP A 83 -13.89 -3.58 19.24
C ASP A 83 -12.56 -2.81 19.28
N ILE A 84 -11.55 -3.25 18.49
CA ILE A 84 -10.22 -2.63 18.43
C ILE A 84 -10.16 -1.45 17.44
N LEU A 85 -10.98 -1.48 16.39
CA LEU A 85 -11.00 -0.45 15.33
C LEU A 85 -11.11 1.00 15.85
N PRO A 86 -11.99 1.34 16.81
CA PRO A 86 -12.09 2.70 17.35
C PRO A 86 -10.81 3.15 18.08
N ALA A 87 -10.18 2.25 18.83
CA ALA A 87 -8.92 2.53 19.51
C ALA A 87 -7.78 2.77 18.49
N ALA A 88 -7.76 2.00 17.39
CA ALA A 88 -6.80 2.21 16.32
C ALA A 88 -7.02 3.54 15.57
N ASP A 89 -8.27 3.96 15.34
CA ASP A 89 -8.59 5.25 14.71
C ASP A 89 -8.15 6.44 15.58
N THR A 90 -8.45 6.39 16.89
CA THR A 90 -7.96 7.41 17.84
C THR A 90 -6.43 7.45 17.93
N ALA A 91 -5.75 6.31 17.91
CA ALA A 91 -4.30 6.25 17.89
C ALA A 91 -3.72 6.88 16.60
N LEU A 92 -4.36 6.66 15.45
CA LEU A 92 -3.97 7.28 14.18
C LEU A 92 -4.17 8.81 14.18
N ALA A 93 -5.24 9.29 14.81
CA ALA A 93 -5.47 10.73 14.98
C ALA A 93 -4.38 11.38 15.86
N ILE A 94 -3.97 10.73 16.94
CA ILE A 94 -2.87 11.19 17.81
C ILE A 94 -1.55 11.20 17.04
N LEU A 95 -1.28 10.14 16.27
CA LEU A 95 -0.08 10.03 15.44
C LEU A 95 -0.03 11.15 14.38
N LEU A 96 -1.17 11.47 13.76
CA LEU A 96 -1.30 12.59 12.83
C LEU A 96 -0.99 13.93 13.51
N ALA A 97 -1.58 14.19 14.67
CA ALA A 97 -1.35 15.42 15.42
C ALA A 97 0.14 15.59 15.81
N LEU A 98 0.79 14.52 16.26
CA LEU A 98 2.22 14.49 16.55
C LEU A 98 3.08 14.77 15.31
N SER A 99 2.72 14.18 14.17
CA SER A 99 3.46 14.39 12.92
C SER A 99 3.39 15.85 12.44
N ILE A 100 2.22 16.49 12.55
CA ILE A 100 2.03 17.91 12.22
C ILE A 100 2.81 18.80 13.19
N ALA A 101 2.78 18.50 14.49
CA ALA A 101 3.54 19.25 15.49
C ALA A 101 5.05 19.19 15.22
N LEU A 102 5.59 18.01 14.90
CA LEU A 102 7.00 17.84 14.54
C LEU A 102 7.37 18.63 13.28
N LEU A 103 6.52 18.63 12.25
CA LEU A 103 6.73 19.40 11.03
C LEU A 103 6.70 20.91 11.30
N ALA A 104 5.78 21.38 12.15
CA ALA A 104 5.71 22.79 12.55
C ALA A 104 6.98 23.23 13.29
N ILE A 105 7.48 22.43 14.24
CA ILE A 105 8.73 22.67 14.96
C ILE A 105 9.91 22.72 13.98
N ALA A 106 9.94 21.81 13.01
CA ALA A 106 11.00 21.77 12.02
C ALA A 106 10.98 22.97 11.06
N LEU A 107 9.79 23.43 10.64
CA LEU A 107 9.64 24.64 9.84
C LEU A 107 10.17 25.87 10.58
N ILE A 108 9.87 26.01 11.88
CA ILE A 108 10.42 27.08 12.73
C ILE A 108 11.95 26.97 12.81
N GLY A 109 12.49 25.76 12.99
CA GLY A 109 13.93 25.53 13.04
C GLY A 109 14.67 25.82 11.73
N LEU A 110 14.01 25.63 10.59
CA LEU A 110 14.55 25.96 9.27
C LEU A 110 14.47 27.47 8.98
N ALA A 111 13.36 28.12 9.33
CA ALA A 111 13.14 29.54 9.09
C ALA A 111 13.96 30.43 10.04
N LEU A 112 14.06 30.05 11.32
CA LEU A 112 14.70 30.82 12.39
C LEU A 112 15.76 29.97 13.12
N PRO A 113 16.84 29.56 12.43
CA PRO A 113 17.82 28.62 12.98
C PRO A 113 18.57 29.16 14.21
N ARG A 114 18.69 30.49 14.34
CA ARG A 114 19.37 31.12 15.49
C ARG A 114 18.57 30.95 16.79
N GLN A 115 17.28 31.27 16.77
CA GLN A 115 16.41 31.14 17.94
C GLN A 115 16.18 29.66 18.32
N PHE A 116 16.12 28.78 17.31
CA PHE A 116 15.96 27.34 17.52
C PHE A 116 17.14 26.71 18.27
N VAL A 117 18.38 27.12 17.97
CA VAL A 117 19.57 26.64 18.69
C VAL A 117 19.55 27.10 20.16
N HIS A 118 19.12 28.34 20.45
CA HIS A 118 18.96 28.79 21.83
C HIS A 118 17.92 27.96 22.61
N ILE A 119 16.80 27.62 21.99
CA ILE A 119 15.76 26.79 22.62
C ILE A 119 16.29 25.37 22.89
N LEU A 120 17.01 24.77 21.94
CA LEU A 120 17.61 23.45 22.12
C LEU A 120 18.67 23.42 23.24
N VAL A 121 19.43 24.50 23.40
CA VAL A 121 20.41 24.61 24.49
C VAL A 121 19.72 24.88 25.84
N ALA A 122 18.68 25.73 25.86
CA ALA A 122 17.87 25.97 27.06
C ALA A 122 17.16 24.70 27.56
N LEU A 123 16.73 23.83 26.64
CA LEU A 123 16.17 22.51 26.92
C LEU A 123 17.22 21.44 27.29
N LYS A 124 18.51 21.82 27.41
CA LYS A 124 19.66 20.93 27.65
C LYS A 124 19.85 19.82 26.61
N LEU A 125 19.22 19.92 25.43
CA LEU A 125 19.38 18.96 24.33
C LEU A 125 20.71 19.17 23.57
N LEU A 126 21.30 20.37 23.68
CA LEU A 126 22.64 20.72 23.19
C LEU A 126 23.43 21.41 24.32
N LYS A 127 24.73 21.15 24.42
CA LYS A 127 25.64 21.79 25.38
C LYS A 127 26.66 22.65 24.63
N TRP A 128 26.96 23.84 25.13
CA TRP A 128 28.01 24.72 24.58
C TRP A 128 29.39 24.06 24.66
N GLU A 129 30.26 24.35 23.70
CA GLU A 129 31.62 23.77 23.61
C GLU A 129 32.53 24.28 24.73
N ASN A 130 32.37 25.54 25.13
CA ASN A 130 33.05 26.09 26.29
C ASN A 130 32.20 25.76 27.52
N GLY A 131 32.71 24.86 28.36
CA GLY A 131 32.05 24.39 29.58
C GLY A 131 31.92 25.42 30.70
N GLU A 132 31.84 26.72 30.38
CA GLU A 132 31.55 27.78 31.35
C GLU A 132 30.29 28.53 30.92
N GLY A 133 29.26 28.24 31.69
CA GLY A 133 27.98 28.92 31.75
C GLY A 133 27.28 28.34 32.97
N ASP A 134 28.02 28.30 34.09
CA ASP A 134 27.41 28.19 35.40
C ASP A 134 26.59 29.47 35.59
N ASP A 135 25.36 29.24 36.02
CA ASP A 135 24.48 30.12 36.78
C ASP A 135 24.31 31.60 36.39
N GLU A 136 23.03 31.97 36.42
CA GLU A 136 22.51 33.33 36.63
C GLU A 136 22.63 34.35 35.47
N GLY A 137 21.48 34.60 34.85
CA GLY A 137 20.94 35.96 34.89
C GLY A 137 21.40 36.99 33.87
N GLU A 138 22.29 36.70 32.92
CA GLU A 138 22.74 37.74 31.97
C GLU A 138 22.08 37.64 30.59
N ARG A 139 21.47 38.75 30.15
CA ARG A 139 20.87 38.91 28.82
C ARG A 139 21.97 38.86 27.76
N VAL A 140 22.33 37.65 27.31
CA VAL A 140 23.39 37.45 26.31
C VAL A 140 22.95 38.06 24.98
N ASN A 141 23.70 39.10 24.58
CA ASN A 141 23.48 39.89 23.38
C ASN A 141 23.70 39.02 22.12
N PRO A 142 22.76 38.97 21.15
CA PRO A 142 22.80 38.02 20.02
C PRO A 142 24.02 38.16 19.09
N ARG A 143 24.82 39.22 19.24
CA ARG A 143 26.08 39.42 18.49
C ARG A 143 27.29 38.70 19.10
N GLN A 144 27.39 38.58 20.42
CA GLN A 144 28.53 37.91 21.08
C GLN A 144 28.46 36.38 20.96
N VAL A 145 27.26 35.85 20.73
CA VAL A 145 27.04 34.40 20.53
C VAL A 145 27.73 33.89 19.26
N LEU A 146 27.94 34.74 18.23
CA LEU A 146 28.55 34.31 16.96
C LEU A 146 30.01 33.87 17.08
N GLU A 147 30.76 34.39 18.05
CA GLU A 147 32.18 34.09 18.23
C GLU A 147 32.41 32.86 19.12
N THR A 148 31.47 32.55 20.02
CA THR A 148 31.58 31.42 20.96
C THR A 148 30.92 30.13 20.46
N ILE A 149 30.24 30.15 19.31
CA ILE A 149 29.81 28.92 18.63
C ILE A 149 31.01 28.35 17.84
N GLY A 150 32.00 27.87 18.59
CA GLY A 150 33.00 26.95 18.08
C GLY A 150 32.37 25.66 17.55
N ASN A 151 33.16 24.95 16.77
CA ASN A 151 32.84 23.76 16.00
C ASN A 151 32.15 22.62 16.78
N VAL A 152 30.95 22.24 16.37
CA VAL A 152 30.33 20.99 16.87
C VAL A 152 31.08 19.77 16.29
N PRO A 153 31.66 18.88 17.12
CA PRO A 153 32.51 17.79 16.64
C PRO A 153 31.74 16.76 15.81
N LEU A 154 32.27 16.42 14.62
CA LEU A 154 31.65 15.53 13.62
C LEU A 154 31.24 14.14 14.14
N LYS A 155 31.88 13.62 15.21
CA LYS A 155 31.51 12.34 15.82
C LYS A 155 30.06 12.30 16.34
N LYS A 156 29.48 13.45 16.68
CA LYS A 156 28.06 13.56 17.10
C LYS A 156 27.09 13.77 15.93
N LEU A 157 27.59 13.95 14.70
CA LEU A 157 26.80 14.06 13.46
C LEU A 157 26.48 12.69 12.83
N ALA A 158 27.13 11.62 13.29
CA ALA A 158 26.87 10.26 12.80
C ALA A 158 25.44 9.80 13.11
N PHE A 159 24.85 10.26 14.23
CA PHE A 159 23.50 9.91 14.64
C PHE A 159 22.41 10.46 13.69
N PRO A 160 22.38 11.77 13.34
CA PRO A 160 21.41 12.28 12.37
C PRO A 160 21.62 11.73 10.95
N VAL A 161 22.87 11.47 10.52
CA VAL A 161 23.14 10.85 9.21
C VAL A 161 22.70 9.38 9.17
N ALA A 162 22.94 8.62 10.24
CA ALA A 162 22.44 7.25 10.36
C ALA A 162 20.92 7.21 10.34
N ILE A 163 20.23 8.13 11.04
CA ILE A 163 18.77 8.27 10.98
C ILE A 163 18.32 8.49 9.53
N ILE A 164 18.96 9.38 8.77
CA ILE A 164 18.62 9.63 7.35
C ILE A 164 18.78 8.35 6.51
N ILE A 165 19.86 7.61 6.68
CA ILE A 165 20.12 6.36 5.94
C ILE A 165 19.09 5.28 6.29
N THR A 166 18.80 5.07 7.58
CA THR A 166 17.80 4.07 8.02
C THR A 166 16.41 4.41 7.50
N LEU A 167 16.06 5.70 7.43
CA LEU A 167 14.80 6.18 6.86
C LEU A 167 14.70 6.01 5.34
N ILE A 168 15.79 6.17 4.59
CA ILE A 168 15.83 5.87 3.14
C ILE A 168 15.55 4.37 2.93
N ILE A 169 16.18 3.51 3.74
CA ILE A 169 15.96 2.06 3.70
C ILE A 169 14.50 1.72 4.06
N LEU A 170 13.92 2.39 5.07
CA LEU A 170 12.52 2.17 5.46
C LEU A 170 11.53 2.63 4.38
N CYS A 171 11.77 3.78 3.74
CA CYS A 171 10.94 4.28 2.64
C CYS A 171 10.99 3.34 1.41
N LEU A 172 12.19 2.85 1.06
CA LEU A 172 12.36 1.86 -0.01
C LEU A 172 11.70 0.51 0.33
N GLY A 173 11.74 0.10 1.61
CA GLY A 173 11.04 -1.09 2.12
C GLY A 173 9.52 -0.97 2.04
N ILE A 174 8.96 0.20 2.37
CA ILE A 174 7.51 0.41 2.30
C ILE A 174 7.03 0.53 0.86
N SER A 175 7.79 1.18 -0.05
CA SER A 175 7.42 1.23 -1.47
C SER A 175 7.42 -0.16 -2.12
N THR A 176 8.36 -1.02 -1.74
CA THR A 176 8.41 -2.41 -2.23
C THR A 176 7.30 -3.28 -1.63
N CYS A 177 6.91 -3.07 -0.37
CA CYS A 177 5.72 -3.72 0.20
C CYS A 177 4.42 -3.27 -0.47
N HIS A 178 4.28 -1.98 -0.77
CA HIS A 178 3.09 -1.47 -1.46
C HIS A 178 2.95 -2.04 -2.89
N GLN A 179 4.05 -2.17 -3.62
CA GLN A 179 4.05 -2.83 -4.93
C GLN A 179 3.73 -4.33 -4.82
N ARG A 180 4.22 -5.01 -3.78
CA ARG A 180 3.91 -6.43 -3.52
C ARG A 180 2.45 -6.68 -3.13
N VAL A 181 1.84 -5.81 -2.32
CA VAL A 181 0.43 -5.96 -1.95
C VAL A 181 -0.48 -5.71 -3.15
N ILE A 182 -0.18 -4.69 -3.97
CA ILE A 182 -0.90 -4.48 -5.23
C ILE A 182 -0.70 -5.68 -6.17
N SER A 183 0.53 -6.15 -6.38
CA SER A 183 0.80 -7.27 -7.28
C SER A 183 0.06 -8.54 -6.84
N ASN A 184 0.05 -8.84 -5.54
CA ASN A 184 -0.64 -10.01 -5.01
C ASN A 184 -2.17 -9.89 -5.18
N SER A 185 -2.73 -8.68 -5.05
CA SER A 185 -4.17 -8.45 -5.33
C SER A 185 -4.49 -8.57 -6.83
N VAL A 186 -3.56 -8.18 -7.70
CA VAL A 186 -3.72 -8.27 -9.16
C VAL A 186 -3.64 -9.72 -9.62
N GLU A 187 -2.67 -10.50 -9.10
CA GLU A 187 -2.54 -11.92 -9.39
C GLU A 187 -3.79 -12.71 -8.97
N GLY A 188 -4.28 -12.51 -7.74
CA GLY A 188 -5.49 -13.20 -7.26
C GLY A 188 -6.74 -12.88 -8.10
N ASN A 189 -6.90 -11.63 -8.54
CA ASN A 189 -7.99 -11.23 -9.42
C ASN A 189 -7.87 -11.83 -10.84
N LEU A 190 -6.65 -11.98 -11.35
CA LEU A 190 -6.39 -12.60 -12.66
C LEU A 190 -6.63 -14.11 -12.62
N GLU A 191 -6.24 -14.79 -11.52
CA GLU A 191 -6.50 -16.22 -11.33
C GLU A 191 -8.00 -16.52 -11.26
N ASP A 192 -8.78 -15.75 -10.51
CA ASP A 192 -10.25 -15.95 -10.47
C ASP A 192 -10.86 -15.79 -11.86
N MET A 193 -10.45 -14.77 -12.62
CA MET A 193 -10.89 -14.57 -14.01
C MET A 193 -10.54 -15.77 -14.91
N GLN A 194 -9.34 -16.33 -14.79
CA GLN A 194 -8.92 -17.52 -15.53
C GLN A 194 -9.71 -18.77 -15.14
N LEU A 195 -9.98 -18.98 -13.85
CA LEU A 195 -10.80 -20.09 -13.35
C LEU A 195 -12.23 -20.02 -13.89
N LYS A 196 -12.84 -18.83 -13.92
CA LYS A 196 -14.18 -18.63 -14.51
C LYS A 196 -14.19 -18.89 -16.02
N ALA A 197 -13.16 -18.45 -16.73
CA ALA A 197 -13.01 -18.73 -18.15
C ALA A 197 -12.85 -20.24 -18.43
N LEU A 198 -12.11 -20.96 -17.58
CA LEU A 198 -11.93 -22.40 -17.66
C LEU A 198 -13.23 -23.15 -17.37
N ALA A 199 -13.98 -22.74 -16.33
CA ALA A 199 -15.29 -23.29 -16.03
C ALA A 199 -16.26 -23.14 -17.21
N TYR A 200 -16.22 -22.02 -17.93
CA TYR A 200 -17.03 -21.83 -19.14
C TYR A 200 -16.62 -22.81 -20.26
N ILE A 201 -15.32 -22.99 -20.47
CA ILE A 201 -14.79 -23.93 -21.46
C ILE A 201 -15.25 -25.35 -21.17
N ASP A 202 -15.12 -25.80 -19.93
CA ASP A 202 -15.46 -27.17 -19.55
C ASP A 202 -16.97 -27.42 -19.56
N ALA A 203 -17.77 -26.44 -19.13
CA ALA A 203 -19.22 -26.49 -19.26
C ALA A 203 -19.65 -26.61 -20.73
N GLN A 204 -19.04 -25.83 -21.64
CA GLN A 204 -19.33 -25.92 -23.08
C GLN A 204 -18.93 -27.27 -23.67
N LYS A 205 -17.76 -27.81 -23.32
CA LYS A 205 -17.34 -29.14 -23.79
C LYS A 205 -18.28 -30.23 -23.29
N ALA A 206 -18.68 -30.19 -22.01
CA ALA A 206 -19.58 -31.17 -21.41
C ALA A 206 -20.99 -31.10 -22.03
N TYR A 207 -21.50 -29.89 -22.27
CA TYR A 207 -22.80 -29.69 -22.91
C TYR A 207 -22.78 -30.11 -24.38
N PHE A 208 -21.76 -29.69 -25.14
CA PHE A 208 -21.60 -30.05 -26.54
C PHE A 208 -21.40 -31.56 -26.74
N GLY A 209 -20.71 -32.24 -25.82
CA GLY A 209 -20.52 -33.69 -25.86
C GLY A 209 -21.85 -34.46 -25.88
N LYS A 210 -22.87 -33.96 -25.17
CA LYS A 210 -24.20 -34.56 -25.07
C LYS A 210 -25.15 -34.08 -26.18
N ASN A 211 -25.18 -32.77 -26.42
CA ASN A 211 -26.24 -32.15 -27.21
C ASN A 211 -25.79 -31.70 -28.61
N LYS A 212 -24.49 -31.78 -28.91
CA LYS A 212 -23.88 -31.36 -30.19
C LYS A 212 -24.23 -29.92 -30.62
N THR A 213 -24.58 -29.08 -29.66
CA THR A 213 -25.00 -27.68 -29.82
C THR A 213 -24.31 -26.82 -28.77
N ILE A 214 -24.22 -25.51 -29.02
CA ILE A 214 -23.61 -24.55 -28.09
C ILE A 214 -24.62 -24.19 -27.01
N GLY A 215 -24.23 -24.33 -25.74
CA GLY A 215 -25.10 -24.03 -24.60
C GLY A 215 -25.19 -22.54 -24.30
N GLY A 216 -26.40 -22.05 -24.04
CA GLY A 216 -26.65 -20.75 -23.40
C GLY A 216 -26.28 -20.75 -21.91
N PRO A 217 -26.20 -19.58 -21.25
CA PRO A 217 -25.87 -19.49 -19.82
C PRO A 217 -26.73 -20.41 -18.93
N ALA A 218 -28.05 -20.39 -19.11
CA ALA A 218 -28.99 -21.26 -18.41
C ALA A 218 -28.73 -22.76 -18.66
N ALA A 219 -28.34 -23.12 -19.90
CA ALA A 219 -28.03 -24.50 -20.27
C ALA A 219 -26.70 -24.99 -19.66
N LEU A 220 -25.76 -24.05 -19.46
CA LEU A 220 -24.46 -24.28 -18.83
C LEU A 220 -24.51 -24.18 -17.29
N LYS A 221 -25.67 -23.81 -16.72
CA LYS A 221 -25.85 -23.51 -15.29
C LYS A 221 -24.89 -22.41 -14.80
N MET A 222 -24.67 -21.40 -15.63
CA MET A 222 -23.84 -20.24 -15.33
C MET A 222 -24.66 -18.97 -15.28
N THR A 223 -24.24 -17.99 -14.48
CA THR A 223 -24.84 -16.66 -14.43
C THR A 223 -24.47 -15.85 -15.67
N ASP A 224 -25.46 -15.17 -16.26
CA ASP A 224 -25.32 -14.37 -17.48
C ASP A 224 -24.36 -13.18 -17.29
N SER A 225 -24.32 -12.63 -16.08
CA SER A 225 -23.44 -11.53 -15.70
C SER A 225 -22.97 -11.70 -14.26
N LEU A 226 -21.69 -11.42 -14.03
CA LEU A 226 -21.07 -11.41 -12.71
C LEU A 226 -20.13 -10.20 -12.66
N SER A 227 -20.36 -9.28 -11.73
CA SER A 227 -19.43 -8.17 -11.46
C SER A 227 -18.64 -8.51 -10.22
N THR A 228 -17.32 -8.44 -10.33
CA THR A 228 -16.38 -8.49 -9.21
C THR A 228 -15.75 -7.12 -9.00
N ASP A 229 -14.91 -6.98 -7.98
CA ASP A 229 -14.24 -5.72 -7.68
C ASP A 229 -13.31 -5.28 -8.84
N ALA A 230 -12.67 -6.24 -9.51
CA ALA A 230 -11.73 -5.98 -10.60
C ALA A 230 -12.31 -6.18 -12.01
N PHE A 231 -13.36 -6.99 -12.19
CA PHE A 231 -13.87 -7.38 -13.52
C PHE A 231 -15.38 -7.34 -13.65
N ASP A 232 -15.86 -6.91 -14.81
CA ASP A 232 -17.22 -7.20 -15.27
C ASP A 232 -17.19 -8.39 -16.22
N MET A 233 -17.76 -9.51 -15.78
CA MET A 233 -17.84 -10.76 -16.53
C MET A 233 -19.23 -10.96 -17.10
N LYS A 234 -19.30 -11.41 -18.35
CA LYS A 234 -20.54 -11.70 -19.06
C LYS A 234 -20.44 -13.03 -19.80
N VAL A 235 -21.46 -13.86 -19.64
CA VAL A 235 -21.63 -15.12 -20.36
C VAL A 235 -22.81 -14.96 -21.31
N THR A 236 -22.57 -15.32 -22.56
CA THR A 236 -23.59 -15.46 -23.61
C THR A 236 -23.46 -16.86 -24.19
N ALA A 237 -24.43 -17.29 -25.00
CA ALA A 237 -24.38 -18.62 -25.61
C ALA A 237 -23.05 -18.88 -26.32
N THR A 238 -22.57 -17.92 -27.11
CA THR A 238 -21.36 -18.10 -27.94
C THR A 238 -20.11 -17.48 -27.33
N ARG A 239 -20.18 -16.77 -26.20
CA ARG A 239 -19.03 -16.02 -25.69
C ARG A 239 -19.04 -15.86 -24.17
N PHE A 240 -17.88 -16.05 -23.56
CA PHE A 240 -17.50 -15.48 -22.28
C PHE A 240 -16.66 -14.21 -22.52
N SER A 241 -16.90 -13.15 -21.77
CA SER A 241 -16.07 -11.93 -21.78
C SER A 241 -15.86 -11.41 -20.37
N ALA A 242 -14.62 -11.06 -20.05
CA ALA A 242 -14.25 -10.35 -18.83
C ALA A 242 -13.61 -9.00 -19.20
N VAL A 243 -14.11 -7.91 -18.63
CA VAL A 243 -13.61 -6.55 -18.85
C VAL A 243 -13.08 -5.99 -17.54
N SER A 244 -11.85 -5.49 -17.52
CA SER A 244 -11.28 -4.89 -16.30
C SER A 244 -11.97 -3.57 -15.96
N LYS A 245 -12.33 -3.39 -14.68
CA LYS A 245 -12.90 -2.14 -14.14
C LYS A 245 -11.81 -1.18 -13.66
N ILE A 246 -10.71 -1.75 -13.19
CA ILE A 246 -9.55 -1.04 -12.65
C ILE A 246 -8.30 -1.31 -13.52
N PRO A 247 -7.29 -0.42 -13.49
CA PRO A 247 -6.00 -0.73 -14.07
C PRO A 247 -5.33 -1.88 -13.29
N LEU A 248 -4.78 -2.84 -14.02
CA LEU A 248 -4.13 -4.03 -13.48
C LEU A 248 -2.62 -3.91 -13.76
N GLY A 249 -1.88 -3.29 -12.84
CA GLY A 249 -0.48 -2.94 -13.07
C GLY A 249 -0.32 -1.99 -14.26
N GLU A 250 0.38 -2.42 -15.31
CA GLU A 250 0.55 -1.66 -16.56
C GLU A 250 -0.59 -1.86 -17.57
N CYS A 251 -1.60 -2.68 -17.24
CA CYS A 251 -2.74 -2.93 -18.12
C CYS A 251 -3.86 -1.91 -17.83
N PRO A 252 -4.31 -1.13 -18.82
CA PRO A 252 -5.35 -0.13 -18.59
C PRO A 252 -6.71 -0.76 -18.26
N ALA A 253 -7.54 0.00 -17.53
CA ALA A 253 -8.94 -0.33 -17.33
C ALA A 253 -9.69 -0.43 -18.67
N GLY A 254 -10.69 -1.30 -18.76
CA GLY A 254 -11.45 -1.59 -19.98
C GLY A 254 -10.83 -2.67 -20.87
N SER A 255 -9.71 -3.27 -20.46
CA SER A 255 -9.08 -4.39 -21.16
C SER A 255 -9.98 -5.62 -21.14
N ARG A 256 -10.11 -6.29 -22.29
CA ARG A 256 -11.08 -7.38 -22.48
C ARG A 256 -10.41 -8.72 -22.77
N TRP A 257 -10.71 -9.71 -21.94
CA TRP A 257 -10.46 -11.12 -22.18
C TRP A 257 -11.74 -11.78 -22.67
N GLN A 258 -11.64 -12.72 -23.62
CA GLN A 258 -12.82 -13.40 -24.14
C GLN A 258 -12.54 -14.83 -24.56
N VAL A 259 -13.54 -15.68 -24.40
CA VAL A 259 -13.56 -17.05 -24.94
C VAL A 259 -14.82 -17.18 -25.79
N ALA A 260 -14.67 -17.39 -27.09
CA ALA A 260 -15.78 -17.59 -28.01
C ALA A 260 -15.90 -19.07 -28.41
N ALA A 261 -17.12 -19.60 -28.33
CA ALA A 261 -17.48 -20.93 -28.79
C ALA A 261 -18.15 -20.84 -30.17
N SER A 262 -17.69 -21.66 -31.11
CA SER A 262 -18.26 -21.80 -32.45
C SER A 262 -18.26 -23.26 -32.85
N THR A 263 -19.24 -23.69 -33.63
CA THR A 263 -19.23 -24.99 -34.29
C THR A 263 -18.48 -24.91 -35.62
N LYS A 264 -17.82 -25.99 -36.01
CA LYS A 264 -17.19 -26.16 -37.34
C LYS A 264 -17.58 -27.52 -37.91
N GLY A 265 -17.63 -27.61 -39.24
CA GLY A 265 -17.92 -28.85 -39.96
C GLY A 265 -19.38 -28.98 -40.38
N VAL A 266 -19.59 -29.47 -41.61
CA VAL A 266 -20.91 -29.66 -42.22
C VAL A 266 -21.46 -31.07 -41.95
N PHE A 267 -20.59 -32.07 -41.89
CA PHE A 267 -20.95 -33.47 -41.67
C PHE A 267 -20.63 -33.97 -40.25
N ASN A 268 -19.51 -33.53 -39.67
CA ASN A 268 -19.15 -33.77 -38.27
C ASN A 268 -19.04 -32.42 -37.57
N VAL A 269 -20.03 -32.09 -36.74
CA VAL A 269 -20.05 -30.83 -35.98
C VAL A 269 -19.05 -30.93 -34.84
N GLU A 270 -17.98 -30.14 -34.92
CA GLU A 270 -16.93 -30.04 -33.92
C GLU A 270 -17.03 -28.70 -33.16
N LEU A 271 -16.78 -28.74 -31.86
CA LEU A 271 -16.70 -27.54 -31.03
C LEU A 271 -15.32 -26.89 -31.18
N SER A 272 -15.30 -25.65 -31.67
CA SER A 272 -14.11 -24.79 -31.70
C SER A 272 -14.20 -23.69 -30.65
N LEU A 273 -13.13 -23.53 -29.88
CA LEU A 273 -13.02 -22.54 -28.80
C LEU A 273 -11.90 -21.55 -29.13
N TYR A 274 -12.24 -20.29 -29.30
CA TYR A 274 -11.33 -19.19 -29.59
C TYR A 274 -11.07 -18.37 -28.34
N ARG A 275 -9.81 -18.08 -28.03
CA ARG A 275 -9.41 -17.32 -26.84
C ARG A 275 -8.78 -16.00 -27.30
N GLY A 276 -9.41 -14.90 -26.92
CA GLY A 276 -8.94 -13.55 -27.18
C GLY A 276 -8.36 -12.93 -25.92
N VAL A 277 -7.14 -12.43 -26.03
CA VAL A 277 -6.50 -11.57 -25.02
C VAL A 277 -6.60 -10.11 -25.47
N PRO A 278 -6.44 -9.14 -24.56
CA PRO A 278 -6.40 -7.72 -24.91
C PRO A 278 -5.32 -7.44 -25.96
N LYS A 279 -5.53 -6.38 -26.78
CA LYS A 279 -4.56 -5.98 -27.83
C LYS A 279 -3.26 -5.42 -27.25
N ASP A 280 -3.32 -4.91 -26.02
CA ASP A 280 -2.18 -4.33 -25.33
C ASP A 280 -1.21 -5.45 -24.87
N THR A 281 0.05 -5.34 -25.28
CA THR A 281 1.12 -6.29 -24.97
C THR A 281 1.38 -6.42 -23.47
N ASN A 282 1.15 -5.37 -22.68
CA ASN A 282 1.36 -5.41 -21.23
C ASN A 282 0.29 -6.24 -20.53
N CYS A 283 -0.94 -6.20 -21.02
CA CYS A 283 -2.02 -7.07 -20.54
C CYS A 283 -1.81 -8.55 -20.90
N VAL A 284 -1.16 -8.84 -22.04
CA VAL A 284 -0.84 -10.21 -22.45
C VAL A 284 0.18 -10.85 -21.52
N LYS A 285 1.17 -10.07 -21.05
CA LYS A 285 2.20 -10.55 -20.09
C LYS A 285 1.61 -10.98 -18.75
N LEU A 286 0.50 -10.36 -18.33
CA LEU A 286 -0.19 -10.69 -17.08
C LEU A 286 -0.93 -12.03 -17.14
N THR A 287 -1.32 -12.49 -18.34
CA THR A 287 -2.04 -13.75 -18.53
C THR A 287 -1.43 -14.56 -19.68
N PRO A 288 -0.18 -15.04 -19.55
CA PRO A 288 0.53 -15.71 -20.63
C PRO A 288 -0.19 -16.99 -21.08
N ASP A 289 -0.79 -17.71 -20.13
CA ASP A 289 -1.47 -18.99 -20.38
C ASP A 289 -2.92 -18.85 -20.84
N PHE A 290 -3.47 -17.63 -20.90
CA PHE A 290 -4.88 -17.44 -21.25
C PHE A 290 -5.21 -17.99 -22.65
N LYS A 291 -4.27 -17.92 -23.59
CA LYS A 291 -4.43 -18.50 -24.94
C LYS A 291 -4.44 -20.03 -24.94
N ASN A 292 -3.90 -20.66 -23.90
CA ASN A 292 -3.77 -22.10 -23.75
C ASN A 292 -4.80 -22.72 -22.79
N LEU A 293 -5.57 -21.90 -22.04
CA LEU A 293 -6.59 -22.36 -21.09
C LEU A 293 -7.46 -23.50 -21.63
N GLY A 294 -7.50 -24.63 -20.92
CA GLY A 294 -8.34 -25.78 -21.30
C GLY A 294 -7.89 -26.52 -22.58
N ARG A 295 -6.70 -26.25 -23.12
CA ARG A 295 -5.96 -27.20 -23.95
C ARG A 295 -5.17 -28.10 -22.98
N LYS A 296 -5.05 -29.40 -23.26
CA LYS A 296 -4.18 -30.28 -22.45
C LYS A 296 -2.78 -29.65 -22.45
N SER A 297 -2.31 -29.20 -21.29
CA SER A 297 -0.87 -29.01 -21.11
C SER A 297 -0.22 -30.35 -21.42
N ARG A 298 0.82 -30.32 -22.26
CA ARG A 298 1.74 -31.46 -22.31
C ARG A 298 2.40 -31.62 -20.96
#